data_AF-A0A922PTV7-F1
#
_entry.id   AF-A0A922PTV7-F1
#
_cell.length_a   1.000
_cell.length_b   1.000
_cell.length_c   1.000
_cell.angle_alpha   90.00
_cell.angle_beta   90.00
_cell.angle_gamma   90.00
#
_symmetry.space_group_name_H-M   'P 1'
#
loop_
_entity.id
_entity.type
_entity.pdbx_description
1 polymer ?
#
loop_
_entity_poly.entity_id
_entity_poly.type
_entity_poly.pdbx_seq_one_letter_code
_entity_poly.pdbx_strand_id
1 'polypeptide(L)'
;MGLTVLFLMGALIAVLMWWAGQYSTTVGTAMMTLILLGTAAGTLIPSILITWLIIGLTTIGSTILLMGYIVMTTPLKLGLLLAFPVCASLSVLSRYILSGWGWIDRNRADINSYAAHYDQVTKLQTRYNAAKIYEKARHFVQTDQHDDQWLDVTAIHWSHSR
;
A
#
# COMPACT_ATOMS: atom_id res chain seq x y z
N MET A 1 -3.50 14.62 -14.94
CA MET A 1 -3.34 13.95 -13.63
C MET A 1 -1.91 13.44 -13.41
N GLY A 2 -1.39 12.51 -14.23
CA GLY A 2 0.01 12.05 -14.07
C GLY A 2 1.07 13.15 -14.26
N LEU A 3 1.00 13.89 -15.37
CA LEU A 3 1.93 15.00 -15.67
C LEU A 3 1.91 16.09 -14.59
N THR A 4 0.73 16.42 -14.08
CA THR A 4 0.57 17.44 -13.03
C THR A 4 1.23 17.00 -11.72
N VAL A 5 1.18 15.71 -11.37
CA VAL A 5 1.82 15.18 -10.16
C VAL A 5 3.34 15.17 -10.30
N LEU A 6 3.87 14.81 -11.47
CA LEU A 6 5.31 14.91 -11.75
C LEU A 6 5.81 16.35 -11.70
N PHE A 7 5.04 17.30 -12.26
CA PHE A 7 5.35 18.72 -12.18
C PHE A 7 5.35 19.21 -10.73
N LEU A 8 4.33 18.86 -9.94
CA LEU A 8 4.27 19.19 -8.51
C LEU A 8 5.46 18.63 -7.74
N MET A 9 5.89 17.42 -8.08
CA MET A 9 7.06 16.79 -7.46
C MET A 9 8.37 17.50 -7.81
N GLY A 10 8.56 17.87 -9.08
CA GLY A 10 9.70 18.70 -9.49
C GLY A 10 9.71 20.07 -8.83
N ALA A 11 8.55 20.73 -8.76
CA ALA A 11 8.39 22.03 -8.10
C ALA A 11 8.70 21.94 -6.60
N LEU A 12 8.19 20.91 -5.90
CA LEU A 12 8.50 20.68 -4.48
C LEU A 12 10.01 20.56 -4.26
N ILE A 13 10.69 19.73 -5.06
CA ILE A 13 12.14 19.52 -4.94
C ILE A 13 12.89 20.83 -5.16
N ALA A 14 12.52 21.59 -6.20
CA ALA A 14 13.15 22.88 -6.48
C ALA A 14 12.97 23.88 -5.33
N VAL A 15 11.76 23.97 -4.76
CA VAL A 15 11.47 24.85 -3.63
C VAL A 15 12.25 24.44 -2.38
N LEU A 16 12.28 23.15 -2.05
CA LEU A 16 13.02 22.65 -0.89
C LEU A 16 14.53 22.90 -1.02
N MET A 17 15.09 22.64 -2.21
CA MET A 17 16.51 22.88 -2.48
C MET A 17 16.87 24.36 -2.50
N TRP A 18 16.05 25.20 -3.12
CA TRP A 18 16.25 26.65 -3.12
C TRP A 18 16.20 27.20 -1.69
N TRP A 19 15.24 26.76 -0.89
CA TRP A 19 15.07 27.19 0.49
C TRP A 19 16.23 26.72 1.39
N ALA A 20 16.64 25.45 1.28
CA ALA A 20 17.78 24.91 2.03
C ALA A 20 19.11 25.62 1.65
N GLY A 21 19.26 26.00 0.38
CA GLY A 21 20.42 26.72 -0.14
C GLY A 21 20.61 28.13 0.45
N GLN A 22 19.58 28.72 1.07
CA GLN A 22 19.69 30.03 1.73
C GLN A 22 20.43 29.98 3.08
N TYR A 23 20.65 28.79 3.65
CA TYR A 23 21.18 28.65 5.01
C TYR A 23 22.66 28.26 5.02
N SER A 24 22.99 27.06 4.53
CA SER A 24 24.37 26.59 4.42
C SER A 24 24.48 25.40 3.49
N THR A 25 25.71 25.12 3.05
CA THR A 25 26.01 23.95 2.21
C THR A 25 25.68 22.63 2.93
N THR A 26 25.94 22.53 4.22
CA THR A 26 25.60 21.34 5.05
C THR A 26 24.10 21.08 5.10
N VAL A 27 23.30 22.14 5.19
CA VAL A 27 21.84 22.03 5.19
C VAL A 27 21.33 21.64 3.81
N GLY A 28 21.90 22.21 2.76
CA GLY A 28 21.62 21.82 1.38
C GLY A 28 21.92 20.35 1.10
N THR A 29 23.05 19.83 1.57
CA THR A 29 23.39 18.41 1.39
C THR A 29 22.48 17.49 2.20
N ALA A 30 22.15 17.84 3.45
CA ALA A 30 21.20 17.09 4.26
C ALA A 30 19.79 17.07 3.65
N MET A 31 19.33 18.21 3.12
CA MET A 31 18.05 18.29 2.40
C MET A 31 18.07 17.40 1.16
N MET A 32 19.14 17.46 0.37
CA MET A 32 19.30 16.65 -0.83
C MET A 32 19.26 15.15 -0.53
N THR A 33 19.95 14.68 0.52
CA THR A 33 19.94 13.26 0.89
C THR A 33 18.56 12.79 1.33
N LEU A 34 17.83 13.61 2.10
CA LEU A 34 16.46 13.30 2.52
C LEU A 34 15.48 13.27 1.34
N ILE A 35 15.62 14.18 0.38
CA ILE A 35 14.84 14.18 -0.87
C ILE A 35 15.14 12.90 -1.67
N LEU A 36 16.41 12.57 -1.91
CA LEU A 36 16.80 11.36 -2.64
C LEU A 36 16.26 10.11 -1.96
N LEU A 37 16.44 10.00 -0.64
CA LEU A 37 15.94 8.87 0.13
C LEU A 37 14.42 8.78 0.09
N GLY A 38 13.72 9.90 0.28
CA GLY A 38 12.26 9.95 0.25
C GLY A 38 11.71 9.57 -1.12
N THR A 39 12.31 10.11 -2.19
CA THR A 39 11.87 9.82 -3.55
C THR A 39 12.12 8.36 -3.95
N ALA A 40 13.28 7.81 -3.60
CA ALA A 40 13.63 6.40 -3.83
C ALA A 40 12.77 5.45 -2.99
N ALA A 41 12.60 5.72 -1.70
CA ALA A 41 11.76 4.91 -0.82
C ALA A 41 10.31 4.89 -1.30
N GLY A 42 9.76 6.06 -1.65
CA GLY A 42 8.38 6.21 -2.11
C GLY A 42 8.09 5.50 -3.43
N THR A 43 9.09 5.33 -4.29
CA THR A 43 8.94 4.64 -5.57
C THR A 43 9.15 3.12 -5.43
N LEU A 44 10.20 2.69 -4.70
CA LEU A 44 10.66 1.30 -4.68
C LEU A 44 9.95 0.41 -3.64
N ILE A 45 9.53 0.97 -2.50
CA ILE A 45 9.08 0.18 -1.35
C ILE A 45 7.54 0.02 -1.36
N PRO A 46 6.97 -1.09 -0.83
CA PRO A 46 5.54 -1.22 -0.58
C PRO A 46 4.98 -0.14 0.36
N SER A 47 3.77 0.36 0.10
CA SER A 47 3.16 1.47 0.86
C SER A 47 3.10 1.24 2.38
N ILE A 48 2.84 0.01 2.82
CA ILE A 48 2.81 -0.35 4.25
C ILE A 48 4.19 -0.20 4.91
N LEU A 49 5.27 -0.54 4.22
CA LEU A 49 6.63 -0.42 4.76
C LEU A 49 7.07 1.05 4.78
N ILE A 50 6.63 1.87 3.83
CA ILE A 50 6.93 3.31 3.79
C ILE A 50 6.31 4.03 4.98
N THR A 51 5.08 3.70 5.39
CA THR A 51 4.46 4.35 6.56
C THR A 51 5.23 4.05 7.83
N TRP A 52 5.70 2.82 8.03
CA TRP A 52 6.57 2.46 9.16
C TRP A 52 7.91 3.19 9.11
N LEU A 53 8.50 3.28 7.92
CA LEU A 53 9.77 3.97 7.70
C LEU A 53 9.65 5.48 8.00
N ILE A 54 8.57 6.11 7.57
CA ILE A 54 8.25 7.51 7.88
C ILE A 54 8.18 7.69 9.39
N ILE A 55 7.34 6.91 10.08
CA ILE A 55 7.16 7.04 11.53
C ILE A 55 8.50 6.86 12.27
N GLY A 56 9.27 5.82 11.93
CA GLY A 56 10.55 5.53 12.56
C GLY A 56 11.56 6.66 12.36
N LEU A 57 11.79 7.07 11.11
CA LEU A 57 12.77 8.12 10.79
C LEU A 57 12.36 9.49 11.32
N THR A 58 11.07 9.86 11.26
CA THR A 58 10.63 11.15 11.79
C THR A 58 10.72 11.18 13.32
N THR A 59 10.48 10.05 13.99
CA THR A 59 10.62 9.96 15.45
C THR A 59 12.08 10.11 15.86
N ILE A 60 12.99 9.37 15.22
CA ILE A 60 14.44 9.46 15.48
C ILE A 60 14.97 10.86 15.12
N GLY A 61 14.55 11.39 13.97
CA GLY A 61 14.91 12.75 13.54
C GLY A 61 14.41 13.80 14.52
N SER A 62 13.19 13.64 15.05
CA SER A 62 12.59 14.55 16.03
C SER A 62 13.39 14.58 17.32
N THR A 63 13.74 13.42 17.87
CA THR A 63 14.53 13.35 19.11
C THR A 63 15.91 13.97 18.92
N ILE A 64 16.57 13.74 17.79
CA ILE A 64 17.89 14.32 17.50
C ILE A 64 17.80 15.85 17.27
N LEU A 65 16.88 16.32 16.42
CA LEU A 65 16.81 17.72 15.99
C LEU A 65 16.17 18.63 17.03
N LEU A 66 15.08 18.20 17.66
CA LEU A 66 14.30 19.04 18.58
C LEU A 66 14.78 18.91 20.02
N MET A 67 15.18 17.71 20.44
CA MET A 67 15.63 17.44 21.81
C MET A 67 17.16 17.60 21.95
N GLY A 68 17.92 17.35 20.90
CA GLY A 68 19.37 17.57 20.89
C GLY A 68 19.76 19.05 20.81
N TYR A 69 20.93 19.37 21.37
CA TYR A 69 21.53 20.72 21.26
C TYR A 69 22.12 20.94 19.86
N ILE A 70 21.25 21.05 18.87
CA ILE A 70 21.63 21.43 17.50
C ILE A 70 21.29 22.90 17.34
N VAL A 71 22.32 23.73 17.15
CA VAL A 71 22.23 25.17 16.94
C VAL A 71 21.68 25.43 15.53
N MET A 72 20.36 25.51 15.43
CA MET A 72 19.63 25.72 14.19
C MET A 72 18.28 26.36 14.49
N THR A 73 17.80 27.22 13.60
CA THR A 73 16.47 27.85 13.75
C THR A 73 15.37 26.78 13.68
N THR A 74 14.34 26.94 14.51
CA THR A 74 13.17 26.04 14.55
C THR A 74 12.55 25.75 13.18
N PRO A 75 12.31 26.73 12.28
CA PRO A 75 11.75 26.43 10.96
C PRO A 75 12.63 25.48 10.15
N LEU A 76 13.95 25.57 10.29
CA LEU A 76 14.89 24.75 9.56
C LEU A 76 14.91 23.30 10.04
N LYS A 77 14.84 23.09 11.36
CA LYS A 77 14.66 21.77 11.96
C LYS A 77 13.39 21.08 11.44
N LEU A 78 12.28 21.82 11.40
CA LEU A 78 11.01 21.31 10.89
C LEU A 78 11.08 21.01 9.38
N GLY A 79 11.70 21.88 8.59
CA GLY A 79 11.88 21.66 7.16
C GLY A 79 12.66 20.38 6.86
N LEU A 80 13.77 20.14 7.56
CA LEU A 80 14.54 18.89 7.46
C LEU A 80 13.70 17.67 7.89
N LEU A 81 12.97 17.78 8.99
CA LEU A 81 12.15 16.67 9.49
C LEU A 81 11.00 16.30 8.54
N LEU A 82 10.45 17.28 7.83
CA LEU A 82 9.36 17.10 6.87
C LEU A 82 9.83 16.73 5.47
N ALA A 83 11.09 16.98 5.10
CA ALA A 83 11.60 16.73 3.75
C ALA A 83 11.38 15.27 3.31
N PHE A 84 11.82 14.32 4.13
CA PHE A 84 11.65 12.89 3.85
C PHE A 84 10.17 12.47 3.73
N PRO A 85 9.29 12.67 4.74
CA PRO A 85 7.91 12.20 4.67
C PRO A 85 7.11 12.86 3.54
N VAL A 86 7.35 14.14 3.24
CA VAL A 86 6.65 14.83 2.15
C VAL A 86 7.09 14.26 0.80
N CYS A 87 8.39 14.12 0.56
CA CYS A 87 8.89 13.54 -0.70
C CYS A 87 8.47 12.08 -0.87
N ALA A 88 8.54 11.27 0.20
CA ALA A 88 8.10 9.87 0.17
C ALA A 88 6.61 9.75 -0.13
N SER A 89 5.76 10.54 0.53
CA SER A 89 4.31 10.52 0.32
C SER A 89 3.94 10.95 -1.10
N LEU A 90 4.58 12.00 -1.62
CA LEU A 90 4.34 12.47 -2.98
C LEU A 90 4.83 11.47 -4.03
N SER A 91 5.94 10.77 -3.77
CA SER A 91 6.41 9.64 -4.59
C SER A 91 5.44 8.47 -4.59
N VAL A 92 4.83 8.13 -3.45
CA VAL A 92 3.81 7.07 -3.38
C VAL A 92 2.58 7.48 -4.18
N LEU A 93 2.16 8.75 -4.07
CA LEU A 93 1.04 9.28 -4.82
C LEU A 93 1.33 9.31 -6.33
N SER A 94 2.54 9.74 -6.72
CA SER A 94 2.95 9.73 -8.12
C SER A 94 2.99 8.31 -8.67
N ARG A 95 3.57 7.36 -7.93
CA ARG A 95 3.51 5.94 -8.27
C ARG A 95 2.08 5.45 -8.38
N TYR A 96 1.18 5.78 -7.46
CA TYR A 96 -0.21 5.36 -7.50
C TYR A 96 -0.95 5.88 -8.74
N ILE A 97 -0.80 7.17 -9.06
CA ILE A 97 -1.47 7.82 -10.20
C ILE A 97 -0.86 7.37 -11.53
N LEU A 98 0.46 7.20 -11.61
CA LEU A 98 1.17 6.74 -12.80
C LEU A 98 1.02 5.22 -13.00
N SER A 99 0.86 4.44 -11.93
CA SER A 99 0.56 3.00 -11.95
C SER A 99 -0.79 2.68 -12.59
N GLY A 100 -1.67 3.67 -12.76
CA GLY A 100 -2.91 3.53 -13.53
C GLY A 100 -2.68 3.26 -15.03
N TRP A 101 -1.44 3.21 -15.52
CA TRP A 101 -1.10 2.97 -16.94
C TRP A 101 -0.80 1.50 -17.30
N GLY A 102 -1.45 0.54 -16.63
CA GLY A 102 -1.80 -0.74 -17.29
C GLY A 102 -1.13 -2.03 -16.82
N TRP A 103 -0.10 -2.00 -15.96
CA TRP A 103 0.56 -3.25 -15.52
C TRP A 103 0.09 -3.77 -14.15
N ILE A 104 -0.16 -2.90 -13.18
CA ILE A 104 -0.65 -3.28 -11.82
C ILE A 104 -2.17 -3.41 -11.77
N ASP A 105 -2.88 -2.80 -12.71
CA ASP A 105 -4.36 -2.82 -12.74
C ASP A 105 -4.92 -4.19 -13.15
N ARG A 106 -4.15 -4.99 -13.91
CA ARG A 106 -4.47 -6.42 -14.13
C ARG A 106 -4.56 -7.19 -12.82
N ASN A 107 -3.58 -7.00 -11.94
CA ASN A 107 -3.54 -7.72 -10.67
C ASN A 107 -4.63 -7.23 -9.69
N ARG A 108 -5.03 -5.94 -9.78
CA ARG A 108 -6.17 -5.41 -9.00
C ARG A 108 -7.51 -5.86 -9.54
N ALA A 109 -7.70 -5.92 -10.86
CA ALA A 109 -8.90 -6.48 -11.47
C ALA A 109 -9.07 -7.96 -11.09
N ASP A 110 -7.98 -8.72 -11.10
CA ASP A 110 -7.97 -10.10 -10.62
C ASP A 110 -8.34 -10.17 -9.13
N ILE A 111 -7.70 -9.40 -8.24
CA ILE A 111 -8.02 -9.37 -6.80
C ILE A 111 -9.48 -8.92 -6.54
N ASN A 112 -9.99 -7.92 -7.26
CA ASN A 112 -11.40 -7.50 -7.13
C ASN A 112 -12.35 -8.55 -7.70
N SER A 113 -11.98 -9.30 -8.74
CA SER A 113 -12.77 -10.43 -9.24
C SER A 113 -12.81 -11.57 -8.21
N TYR A 114 -11.69 -11.84 -7.54
CA TYR A 114 -11.60 -12.83 -6.46
C TYR A 114 -12.44 -12.42 -5.25
N ALA A 115 -12.46 -11.13 -4.90
CA ALA A 115 -13.27 -10.59 -3.81
C ALA A 115 -14.76 -10.52 -4.17
N ALA A 116 -15.11 -10.20 -5.42
CA ALA A 116 -16.49 -10.14 -5.90
C ALA A 116 -17.13 -11.53 -6.05
N HIS A 117 -16.34 -12.58 -6.28
CA HIS A 117 -16.79 -13.98 -6.29
C HIS A 117 -16.73 -14.66 -4.91
N TYR A 118 -16.31 -13.94 -3.87
CA TYR A 118 -16.23 -14.48 -2.52
C TYR A 118 -17.58 -14.31 -1.81
N ASP A 119 -18.45 -15.31 -1.95
CA ASP A 119 -19.64 -15.42 -1.10
C ASP A 119 -19.22 -15.86 0.31
N GLN A 120 -19.20 -14.89 1.23
CA GLN A 120 -18.78 -15.06 2.63
C GLN A 120 -19.61 -16.09 3.40
N VAL A 121 -20.82 -16.41 2.94
CA VAL A 121 -21.74 -17.31 3.64
C VAL A 121 -21.43 -18.78 3.36
N THR A 122 -21.03 -19.12 2.14
CA THR A 122 -20.85 -20.52 1.72
C THR A 122 -19.40 -20.96 1.55
N LYS A 123 -18.43 -20.01 1.46
CA LYS A 123 -17.00 -20.29 1.17
C LYS A 123 -16.79 -21.20 -0.05
N LEU A 124 -17.75 -21.26 -0.97
CA LEU A 124 -17.69 -22.08 -2.17
C LEU A 124 -16.92 -21.34 -3.25
N GLN A 125 -15.59 -21.49 -3.24
CA GLN A 125 -14.73 -20.78 -4.20
C GLN A 125 -14.83 -21.31 -5.64
N THR A 126 -15.20 -22.57 -5.84
CA THR A 126 -15.25 -23.21 -7.17
C THR A 126 -16.30 -24.33 -7.24
N ARG A 127 -16.74 -24.69 -8.45
CA ARG A 127 -17.58 -25.89 -8.71
C ARG A 127 -16.97 -27.16 -8.12
N TYR A 128 -15.64 -27.29 -8.18
CA TYR A 128 -14.91 -28.42 -7.61
C TYR A 128 -15.08 -28.50 -6.09
N ASN A 129 -14.94 -27.37 -5.39
CA ASN A 129 -15.13 -27.32 -3.93
C ASN A 129 -16.58 -27.63 -3.55
N ALA A 130 -17.56 -27.15 -4.30
CA ALA A 130 -18.98 -27.45 -4.08
C ALA A 130 -19.29 -28.94 -4.28
N ALA A 131 -18.78 -29.54 -5.35
CA ALA A 131 -18.93 -30.98 -5.61
C ALA A 131 -18.28 -31.83 -4.51
N LYS A 132 -17.08 -31.45 -4.06
CA LYS A 132 -16.36 -32.15 -2.99
C LYS A 132 -17.10 -32.11 -1.65
N ILE A 133 -17.72 -30.98 -1.29
CA ILE A 133 -18.52 -30.86 -0.06
C ILE A 133 -19.78 -31.73 -0.16
N TYR A 134 -20.46 -31.72 -1.32
CA TYR A 134 -21.61 -32.56 -1.57
C TYR A 134 -21.26 -34.06 -1.48
N GLU A 135 -20.18 -34.50 -2.13
CA GLU A 135 -19.74 -35.90 -2.06
C GLU A 135 -19.41 -36.33 -0.64
N LYS A 136 -18.77 -35.46 0.15
CA LYS A 136 -18.47 -35.74 1.56
C LYS A 136 -19.74 -35.87 2.41
N ALA A 137 -20.71 -34.98 2.21
CA ALA A 137 -22.01 -35.05 2.91
C ALA A 137 -22.79 -36.30 2.50
N ARG A 138 -22.80 -36.65 1.21
CA ARG A 138 -23.43 -37.87 0.70
C ARG A 138 -22.77 -39.12 1.29
N HIS A 139 -21.44 -39.16 1.35
CA HIS A 139 -20.71 -40.28 1.94
C HIS A 139 -21.01 -40.42 3.43
N PHE A 140 -21.15 -39.31 4.16
CA PHE A 140 -21.52 -39.32 5.59
C PHE A 140 -22.88 -39.97 5.82
N VAL A 141 -23.91 -39.52 5.08
CA VAL A 141 -25.27 -40.09 5.17
C VAL A 141 -25.31 -41.57 4.73
N GLN A 142 -24.47 -41.97 3.76
CA GLN A 142 -24.41 -43.36 3.29
C GLN A 142 -23.66 -44.32 4.22
N THR A 143 -22.72 -43.82 5.04
CA THR A 143 -21.86 -44.66 5.87
C THR A 143 -22.40 -44.83 7.29
N ASP A 144 -23.12 -43.84 7.81
CA ASP A 144 -23.60 -43.81 9.19
C ASP A 144 -25.14 -43.96 9.22
N GLN A 145 -25.64 -45.17 8.94
CA GLN A 145 -27.07 -45.50 8.83
C GLN A 145 -27.79 -45.61 10.20
N HIS A 146 -27.50 -44.72 11.15
CA HIS A 146 -28.17 -44.69 12.45
C HIS A 146 -28.77 -43.31 12.73
N ASP A 147 -29.75 -42.94 11.90
CA ASP A 147 -30.92 -42.08 12.20
C ASP A 147 -31.53 -41.61 10.86
N ASP A 148 -32.78 -41.11 10.89
CA ASP A 148 -33.45 -40.44 9.77
C ASP A 148 -32.69 -39.15 9.38
N GLN A 149 -31.59 -39.30 8.66
CA GLN A 149 -30.74 -38.21 8.19
C GLN A 149 -31.26 -37.69 6.86
N TRP A 150 -31.61 -36.41 6.83
CA TRP A 150 -32.02 -35.67 5.64
C TRP A 150 -30.97 -34.62 5.31
N LEU A 151 -30.67 -34.47 4.02
CA LEU A 151 -29.71 -33.49 3.52
C LEU A 151 -30.46 -32.46 2.68
N ASP A 152 -30.55 -31.24 3.18
CA ASP A 152 -31.04 -30.11 2.38
C ASP A 152 -29.97 -29.67 1.38
N VAL A 153 -30.30 -29.79 0.09
CA VAL A 153 -29.41 -29.42 -1.00
C VAL A 153 -30.01 -28.23 -1.75
N THR A 154 -29.26 -27.13 -1.82
CA THR A 154 -29.62 -25.98 -2.66
C THR A 154 -28.88 -26.07 -3.99
N ALA A 155 -29.61 -25.99 -5.09
CA ALA A 155 -29.03 -25.93 -6.42
C ALA A 155 -28.42 -24.54 -6.67
N ILE A 156 -27.12 -24.50 -6.97
CA ILE A 156 -26.39 -23.27 -7.28
C ILE A 156 -26.04 -23.28 -8.77
N HIS A 157 -26.45 -22.23 -9.49
CA HIS A 157 -26.07 -22.02 -10.89
C HIS A 157 -24.88 -21.07 -10.95
N TRP A 158 -23.76 -21.52 -11.52
CA TRP A 158 -22.57 -20.69 -11.70
C TRP A 158 -22.72 -19.90 -13.00
N SER A 159 -22.66 -18.57 -12.94
CA SER A 159 -22.84 -17.68 -14.09
C SER A 159 -21.77 -17.84 -15.18
N HIS A 160 -20.60 -18.41 -14.84
CA HIS A 160 -19.52 -18.68 -15.78
C HIS A 160 -18.99 -20.11 -15.61
N SER A 161 -19.59 -21.06 -16.34
CA SER A 161 -19.03 -22.40 -16.53
C SER A 161 -18.48 -22.53 -17.96
N ARG A 162 -17.23 -22.16 -18.16
CA ARG A 162 -16.43 -22.65 -19.29
C ARG A 162 -15.18 -23.32 -18.75
#